data_AF-T0ZET6-F1
#
_entry.id   AF-T0ZET6-F1
#
_cell.length_a   1.000
_cell.length_b   1.000
_cell.length_c   1.000
_cell.angle_alpha   90.00
_cell.angle_beta   90.00
_cell.angle_gamma   90.00
#
_symmetry.space_group_name_H-M   'P 1'
#
loop_
_entity.id
_entity.type
_entity.pdbx_description
1 polymer ?
#
loop_
_entity_poly.entity_id
_entity_poly.type
_entity_poly.pdbx_seq_one_letter_code
_entity_poly.pdbx_strand_id
1 'polypeptide(L)' 'MDEVFRSAKGLQGNLDPLYTTVNAEVAVSETQKILDDARNIDRYVFNLGHGVLPETSVECLKQIVRTVHEYER' A
#
# COMPACT_ATOMS: atom_id res chain seq x y z
N MET A 1 -12.10 14.19 4.10
CA MET A 1 -11.43 12.89 4.25
C MET A 1 -11.93 12.18 5.50
N ASP A 2 -11.86 12.84 6.67
CA ASP A 2 -12.17 12.27 7.99
C ASP A 2 -13.60 11.79 8.23
N GLU A 3 -14.60 12.26 7.48
CA GLU A 3 -16.00 11.87 7.68
C GLU A 3 -16.36 10.61 6.85
N VAL A 4 -15.73 10.43 5.68
CA VAL A 4 -15.94 9.27 4.79
C VAL A 4 -15.36 7.98 5.41
N PHE A 5 -14.31 8.11 6.23
CA PHE A 5 -13.56 6.99 6.79
C PHE A 5 -13.94 6.62 8.24
N ARG A 6 -14.86 7.36 8.88
CA ARG A 6 -15.47 6.98 10.17
C ARG A 6 -16.64 6.00 10.02
N SER A 7 -16.60 5.14 9.01
CA SER A 7 -17.63 4.12 8.81
C SER A 7 -17.27 2.84 9.58
N ALA A 8 -18.26 2.03 9.96
CA ALA A 8 -18.03 0.70 10.55
C ALA A 8 -17.33 -0.30 9.59
N LYS A 9 -17.03 0.09 8.35
CA LYS A 9 -16.40 -0.73 7.32
C LYS A 9 -14.89 -0.47 7.26
N GLY A 10 -14.13 -1.52 6.98
CA GLY A 10 -12.70 -1.39 6.69
C GLY A 10 -12.44 -0.78 5.31
N LEU A 11 -11.23 -0.26 5.14
CA LEU A 11 -10.72 0.29 3.88
C LEU A 11 -9.61 -0.60 3.35
N GLN A 12 -9.54 -0.72 2.02
CA GLN A 12 -8.52 -1.48 1.33
C GLN A 12 -7.96 -0.69 0.14
N GLY A 13 -6.65 -0.77 -0.08
CA GLY A 13 -5.96 -0.10 -1.19
C GLY A 13 -4.63 0.51 -0.74
N ASN A 14 -3.99 1.41 -1.48
CA ASN A 14 -4.36 1.91 -2.81
C ASN A 14 -3.13 2.14 -3.71
N LEU A 15 -2.03 1.40 -3.51
CA LEU A 15 -0.80 1.60 -4.26
C LEU A 15 -1.04 1.40 -5.77
N ASP A 16 -0.60 2.35 -6.59
CA ASP A 16 -0.66 2.21 -8.05
C ASP A 16 0.23 1.03 -8.48
N PRO A 17 -0.29 0.02 -9.20
CA PRO A 17 0.50 -1.14 -9.62
C PRO A 17 1.68 -0.76 -10.52
N LEU A 18 1.70 0.42 -11.15
CA LEU A 18 2.83 0.88 -11.95
C LEU A 18 4.12 0.98 -11.13
N TYR A 19 4.05 1.31 -9.83
CA TYR A 19 5.23 1.35 -8.97
C TYR A 19 5.94 -0.02 -8.87
N THR A 20 5.19 -1.11 -9.07
CA THR A 20 5.73 -2.47 -9.00
C THR A 20 6.57 -2.87 -10.22
N THR A 21 6.61 -2.04 -11.27
CA THR A 21 7.36 -2.31 -12.51
C THR A 21 8.64 -1.49 -12.64
N VAL A 22 8.80 -0.41 -11.86
CA VAL A 22 9.90 0.56 -12.02
C VAL A 22 11.14 0.14 -11.23
N ASN A 23 11.13 0.33 -9.92
CA ASN A 23 12.16 -0.13 -9.00
C ASN A 23 11.55 -0.36 -7.61
N ALA A 24 12.24 -1.14 -6.78
CA ALA A 24 11.71 -1.49 -5.46
C ALA A 24 11.80 -0.32 -4.46
N GLU A 25 12.81 0.55 -4.57
CA GLU A 25 12.98 1.70 -3.67
C GLU A 25 11.82 2.69 -3.76
N VAL A 26 11.36 3.03 -4.97
CA VAL A 26 10.22 3.92 -5.22
C VAL A 26 8.93 3.26 -4.71
N ALA A 27 8.75 1.96 -4.97
CA ALA A 27 7.58 1.24 -4.49
C ALA A 27 7.51 1.18 -2.96
N VAL A 28 8.64 0.97 -2.29
CA VAL A 28 8.75 1.01 -0.82
C VAL A 28 8.47 2.41 -0.30
N SER A 29 9.06 3.45 -0.92
CA SER A 29 8.82 4.84 -0.53
C SER A 29 7.34 5.21 -0.63
N GLU A 30 6.67 4.82 -1.70
CA GLU A 30 5.24 5.10 -1.87
C GLU A 30 4.37 4.26 -0.93
N THR A 31 4.74 3.01 -0.68
CA THR A 31 4.09 2.16 0.32
C THR A 31 4.11 2.81 1.70
N GLN A 32 5.25 3.36 2.12
CA GLN A 32 5.39 4.05 3.40
C GLN A 32 4.48 5.28 3.49
N LYS A 33 4.45 6.13 2.46
CA LYS A 33 3.55 7.30 2.43
C LYS A 33 2.08 6.92 2.59
N ILE A 34 1.64 5.85 1.91
CA ILE A 34 0.27 5.36 2.02
C ILE A 34 -0.02 4.86 3.45
N LEU A 35 0.94 4.18 4.09
CA LEU A 35 0.81 3.72 5.47
C LEU A 35 0.78 4.88 6.47
N ASP A 36 1.56 5.94 6.23
CA ASP A 36 1.54 7.19 7.00
C ASP A 36 0.16 7.87 6.91
N ASP A 37 -0.38 8.01 5.69
CA ASP A 37 -1.70 8.59 5.44
C ASP A 37 -2.83 7.76 6.08
N ALA A 38 -2.67 6.44 6.10
CA ALA A 38 -3.64 5.51 6.67
C ALA A 38 -3.46 5.26 8.18
N ARG A 39 -2.49 5.90 8.85
CA ARG A 39 -2.13 5.57 10.25
C ARG A 39 -3.28 5.68 11.25
N ASN A 40 -4.22 6.59 10.99
CA ASN A 40 -5.38 6.86 11.86
C ASN A 40 -6.63 6.06 11.46
N ILE A 41 -6.51 5.12 10.53
CA ILE A 41 -7.60 4.28 10.06
C ILE A 41 -7.56 2.93 10.81
N ASP A 42 -8.52 2.73 11.71
CA ASP A 42 -8.61 1.55 12.58
C ASP A 42 -8.56 0.22 11.80
N ARG A 43 -9.24 0.16 10.65
CA ARG A 43 -9.43 -1.06 9.86
C ARG A 43 -8.92 -0.89 8.43
N TYR A 44 -7.60 -0.82 8.30
CA TYR A 44 -6.94 -0.64 7.01
C TYR A 44 -6.23 -1.90 6.55
N VAL A 45 -6.50 -2.32 5.31
CA VAL A 45 -5.80 -3.40 4.61
C VAL A 45 -5.04 -2.78 3.45
N PHE A 46 -3.72 -2.75 3.53
CA PHE A 46 -2.91 -2.32 2.40
C PHE A 46 -3.14 -3.26 1.21
N ASN A 47 -3.30 -2.69 0.02
CA ASN A 47 -3.39 -3.43 -1.23
C ASN A 47 -2.97 -2.54 -2.41
N LEU A 48 -2.76 -3.15 -3.56
CA LEU A 48 -2.72 -2.40 -4.81
C LEU A 48 -4.11 -1.81 -5.11
N GLY A 49 -4.15 -0.70 -5.83
CA GLY A 49 -5.39 -0.08 -6.32
C GLY A 49 -6.04 -0.84 -7.49
N HIS A 50 -5.27 -1.72 -8.14
CA HIS A 50 -5.72 -2.58 -9.24
C HIS A 50 -4.89 -3.89 -9.25
N GLY A 51 -5.21 -4.81 -10.16
CA GLY A 51 -4.39 -6.01 -10.37
C GLY A 51 -2.94 -5.68 -10.74
N VAL A 52 -2.04 -6.62 -10.44
CA VAL A 52 -0.63 -6.57 -10.88
C VAL A 52 -0.54 -6.46 -12.41
N LEU A 53 0.54 -5.85 -12.89
CA LEU A 53 0.85 -5.77 -14.31
C LEU A 53 1.67 -7.00 -14.73
N PRO A 54 1.65 -7.38 -16.02
CA PRO A 54 2.50 -8.47 -16.52
C PRO A 54 3.99 -8.23 -16.25
N GLU A 55 4.41 -6.98 -16.21
CA GLU A 55 5.79 -6.54 -15.97
C GLU A 55 6.11 -6.37 -14.46
N THR A 56 5.17 -6.67 -13.56
CA THR A 56 5.38 -6.54 -12.12
C THR A 56 6.54 -7.42 -11.65
N SER A 57 7.49 -6.80 -10.96
CA SER A 57 8.62 -7.52 -10.36
C SER A 57 8.18 -8.25 -9.09
N VAL A 58 8.37 -9.56 -9.06
CA VAL A 58 8.14 -10.40 -7.87
C VAL A 58 8.98 -9.92 -6.68
N GLU A 59 10.21 -9.48 -6.94
CA GLU A 59 11.09 -8.97 -5.87
C GLU A 59 10.56 -7.64 -5.31
N CYS A 60 10.03 -6.77 -6.17
CA CYS A 60 9.39 -5.54 -5.75
C CYS A 60 8.18 -5.82 -4.85
N LEU A 61 7.32 -6.79 -5.23
CA LEU A 61 6.20 -7.21 -4.39
C LEU A 61 6.64 -7.75 -3.04
N LYS A 62 7.72 -8.55 -2.98
CA LYS A 62 8.27 -9.04 -1.70
C LYS A 62 8.72 -7.89 -0.80
N GLN A 63 9.37 -6.88 -1.36
CA GLN A 63 9.80 -5.71 -0.58
C GLN A 63 8.62 -4.88 -0.09
N ILE A 64 7.57 -4.71 -0.90
CA ILE A 64 6.32 -4.06 -0.46
C ILE A 64 5.70 -4.85 0.70
N VAL A 65 5.52 -6.17 0.56
CA VAL A 65 4.93 -7.02 1.61
C VAL A 65 5.74 -6.95 2.90
N ARG A 66 7.07 -7.01 2.80
CA ARG A 66 7.97 -6.84 3.94
C ARG A 66 7.76 -5.48 4.61
N THR A 67 7.74 -4.40 3.82
CA THR A 67 7.56 -3.03 4.31
C THR A 67 6.23 -2.88 5.05
N VAL A 68 5.13 -3.41 4.51
CA VAL A 68 3.80 -3.35 5.13
C VAL A 68 3.77 -4.07 6.48
N HIS A 69 4.42 -5.24 6.61
CA HIS A 69 4.43 -6.01 7.85
C HIS A 69 5.44 -5.50 8.89
N GLU A 70 6.53 -4.86 8.46
CA GLU A 70 7.55 -4.28 9.34
C GLU A 70 7.22 -2.84 9.76
N TYR A 71 6.20 -2.21 9.17
CA TYR A 71 5.81 -0.84 9.50
C TYR A 71 5.21 -0.74 10.92
N GLU A 72 5.84 0.08 11.76
CA GLU A 72 5.37 0.39 13.12
C GLU A 72 4.50 1.65 13.11
N ARG A 73 3.32 1.58 13.74
CA ARG A 73 2.32 2.67 13.78
C ARG A 73 2.58 3.74 14.84
#